data_AF-E0U5D4-F1
#
_entry.id   AF-E0U5D4-F1
#
_cell.length_a   1.000
_cell.length_b   1.000
_cell.length_c   1.000
_cell.angle_alpha   90.00
_cell.angle_beta   90.00
_cell.angle_gamma   90.00
#
_symmetry.space_group_name_H-M   'P 1'
#
loop_
_entity.id
_entity.type
_entity.pdbx_description
1 polymer ?
#
loop_
_entity_poly.entity_id
_entity_poly.type
_entity_poly.pdbx_seq_one_letter_code
_entity_poly.pdbx_strand_id
1 'polypeptide(L)' 'MFQIAQSPTLYLMSLILPTGCKCTIVKNVTYRIVCPDFATALRVWNRRMRCIYPLLQSGDVVEVMGEGFYEISNPLP' A
#
# COMPACT_ATOMS: atom_id res chain seq x y z
N MET A 1 -10.62 4.06 -18.03
CA MET A 1 -9.30 3.42 -18.25
C MET A 1 -8.30 4.19 -17.40
N PHE A 2 -7.81 3.63 -16.29
CA PHE A 2 -6.98 4.37 -15.35
C PHE A 2 -5.50 4.31 -15.76
N GLN A 3 -4.91 5.51 -15.89
CA GLN A 3 -3.51 5.76 -16.22
C GLN A 3 -2.57 5.09 -15.21
N ILE A 4 -1.92 4.00 -15.62
CA ILE A 4 -0.83 3.34 -14.87
C ILE A 4 0.48 4.17 -14.92
N ALA A 5 0.48 5.32 -15.60
CA ALA A 5 1.71 6.04 -15.98
C ALA A 5 2.13 7.23 -15.08
N GLN A 6 1.46 7.53 -13.96
CA GLN A 6 1.75 8.77 -13.20
C GLN A 6 2.49 8.61 -11.85
N SER A 7 2.72 7.39 -11.36
CA SER A 7 3.58 7.19 -10.17
C SER A 7 4.39 5.89 -10.29
N PRO A 8 5.73 5.98 -10.41
CA PRO A 8 6.61 4.81 -10.36
C PRO A 8 6.39 3.96 -9.11
N THR A 9 6.09 4.61 -7.97
CA THR A 9 5.78 3.93 -6.71
C THR A 9 4.54 3.05 -6.80
N LEU A 10 3.46 3.52 -7.44
CA LEU A 10 2.26 2.69 -7.65
C LEU A 10 2.56 1.45 -8.48
N TYR A 11 3.35 1.62 -9.55
CA TYR A 11 3.76 0.50 -10.39
C TYR A 11 4.59 -0.50 -9.59
N LEU A 12 5.60 -0.04 -8.84
CA LEU A 12 6.43 -0.90 -7.98
C LEU A 12 5.59 -1.61 -6.91
N MET A 13 4.65 -0.91 -6.27
CA MET A 13 3.71 -1.51 -5.32
C MET A 13 2.90 -2.63 -5.96
N SER A 14 2.42 -2.45 -7.20
CA SER A 14 1.65 -3.50 -7.89
C SER A 14 2.45 -4.79 -8.15
N LEU A 15 3.79 -4.70 -8.21
CA LEU A 15 4.67 -5.86 -8.43
C LEU A 15 4.97 -6.64 -7.16
N ILE A 16 4.99 -5.98 -6.00
CA ILE A 16 5.37 -6.60 -4.71
C ILE A 16 4.19 -7.06 -3.88
N LEU A 17 2.99 -6.56 -4.17
CA LEU A 17 1.80 -6.87 -3.39
C LEU A 17 1.30 -8.29 -3.68
N PRO A 18 0.75 -8.98 -2.68
CA PRO A 18 0.13 -10.28 -2.87
C PRO A 18 -1.00 -10.23 -3.90
N THR A 19 -1.25 -11.36 -4.57
CA THR A 19 -2.37 -11.53 -5.49
C THR A 19 -3.68 -11.10 -4.83
N GLY A 20 -4.47 -10.30 -5.57
CA GLY A 20 -5.76 -9.79 -5.09
C GLY A 20 -5.66 -8.46 -4.33
N CYS A 21 -4.50 -8.07 -3.82
CA CYS A 21 -4.31 -6.74 -3.28
C CYS A 21 -4.17 -5.70 -4.40
N LYS A 22 -4.78 -4.53 -4.22
CA LYS A 22 -4.71 -3.40 -5.16
C LYS A 22 -4.22 -2.17 -4.43
N CYS A 23 -3.30 -1.43 -5.04
CA CYS A 23 -2.85 -0.15 -4.52
C CYS A 23 -3.41 1.01 -5.36
N THR A 24 -3.89 2.05 -4.68
CA THR A 24 -4.28 3.32 -5.29
C THR A 24 -3.70 4.47 -4.49
N ILE A 25 -3.42 5.59 -5.16
CA ILE A 25 -3.13 6.86 -4.47
C ILE A 25 -4.48 7.55 -4.22
N VAL A 26 -4.74 7.86 -2.96
CA VAL A 26 -5.84 8.75 -2.54
C VAL A 26 -5.27 10.13 -2.18
N LYS A 27 -6.07 11.02 -1.59
CA LYS A 27 -5.67 12.42 -1.31
C LYS A 27 -4.33 12.52 -0.58
N ASN A 28 -3.57 13.58 -0.87
CA ASN A 28 -2.33 13.95 -0.17
C ASN A 28 -1.35 12.79 0.02
N VAL A 29 -0.88 12.18 -1.07
CA VAL A 29 0.17 11.14 -1.09
C VAL A 29 -0.08 9.92 -0.19
N THR A 30 -1.35 9.59 0.03
CA THR A 30 -1.73 8.38 0.76
C THR A 30 -1.87 7.20 -0.20
N TYR A 31 -1.06 6.17 0.01
CA TYR A 31 -1.11 4.90 -0.72
C TYR A 31 -2.04 3.94 0.01
N ARG A 32 -3.22 3.75 -0.55
CA ARG A 32 -4.22 2.82 -0.02
C ARG A 32 -4.06 1.46 -0.68
N ILE A 33 -3.87 0.43 0.14
CA ILE A 33 -3.76 -0.96 -0.27
C ILE A 33 -5.01 -1.69 0.22
N VAL A 34 -5.84 -2.17 -0.70
CA VAL A 34 -7.02 -2.97 -0.40
C VAL A 34 -6.73 -4.42 -0.73
N CYS A 35 -6.85 -5.30 0.24
CA CYS A 35 -6.60 -6.74 0.14
C CYS A 35 -7.91 -7.54 0.28
N PRO A 36 -7.95 -8.78 -0.23
CA PRO A 36 -9.18 -9.56 -0.31
C PRO A 36 -9.71 -10.05 1.04
N ASP A 37 -8.85 -10.22 2.04
CA ASP A 37 -9.20 -10.80 3.34
C ASP A 37 -8.31 -10.26 4.47
N PHE A 38 -8.73 -10.53 5.71
CA PHE A 38 -8.01 -10.14 6.93
C PHE A 38 -6.56 -10.63 6.95
N ALA A 39 -6.33 -11.90 6.63
CA ALA A 39 -5.02 -12.54 6.77
C ALA A 39 -3.98 -11.93 5.81
N THR A 40 -4.42 -11.65 4.58
CA THR A 40 -3.62 -11.02 3.55
C THR A 40 -3.32 -9.58 3.92
N ALA A 41 -4.32 -8.82 4.39
CA ALA A 41 -4.12 -7.44 4.85
C ALA A 41 -3.13 -7.36 6.02
N LEU A 42 -3.30 -8.22 7.04
CA LEU A 42 -2.38 -8.31 8.17
C LEU A 42 -0.96 -8.69 7.72
N ARG A 43 -0.81 -9.62 6.77
CA ARG A 43 0.50 -9.99 6.22
C ARG A 43 1.18 -8.82 5.50
N VAL A 44 0.45 -8.07 4.70
CA VAL A 44 0.95 -6.86 4.03
C VAL A 44 1.39 -5.84 5.07
N TRP A 45 0.54 -5.58 6.07
CA TRP A 45 0.84 -4.67 7.16
C TRP A 45 2.11 -5.04 7.91
N ASN A 46 2.27 -6.31 8.28
CA ASN A 46 3.45 -6.79 9.02
C ASN A 46 4.75 -6.72 8.19
N ARG A 47 4.67 -6.71 6.85
CA ARG A 47 5.82 -6.60 5.96
C ARG A 47 6.09 -5.19 5.46
N ARG A 48 5.23 -4.22 5.78
CA ARG A 48 5.29 -2.86 5.22
C ARG A 48 6.64 -2.19 5.41
N MET A 49 7.29 -2.37 6.56
CA MET A 49 8.61 -1.79 6.83
C MET A 49 9.70 -2.26 5.86
N ARG A 50 9.63 -3.52 5.40
CA ARG A 50 10.65 -4.12 4.53
C ARG A 50 10.33 -3.98 3.05
N CYS A 51 9.05 -4.00 2.70
CA CYS A 51 8.63 -4.09 1.30
C CYS A 51 8.00 -2.78 0.79
N ILE A 52 7.31 -2.03 1.64
CA ILE A 52 6.52 -0.86 1.23
C ILE A 52 7.28 0.42 1.54
N TYR A 53 7.76 0.59 2.77
CA TYR A 53 8.43 1.83 3.20
C TYR A 53 9.63 2.23 2.33
N PRO A 54 10.47 1.30 1.82
CA PRO A 54 11.56 1.68 0.91
C PRO A 54 11.10 2.33 -0.40
N LEU A 55 9.82 2.22 -0.76
CA LEU A 55 9.23 2.83 -1.96
C LEU A 55 8.58 4.19 -1.68
N LEU A 56 8.49 4.59 -0.41
CA LEU A 56 7.78 5.78 0.05
C LEU A 56 8.75 6.88 0.46
N GLN A 57 8.32 8.13 0.31
CA GLN A 57 9.05 9.31 0.75
C GLN A 57 8.59 9.76 2.14
N SER A 58 9.40 10.59 2.79
CA SER A 58 8.98 11.26 4.03
C SER A 58 7.74 12.11 3.77
N GLY A 59 6.71 11.94 4.59
CA GLY A 59 5.41 12.60 4.43
C GLY A 59 4.37 11.76 3.68
N ASP A 60 4.77 10.68 3.00
CA ASP A 60 3.81 9.72 2.46
C ASP A 60 3.06 9.01 3.59
N VAL A 61 1.88 8.46 3.26
CA VAL A 61 1.07 7.65 4.18
C VAL A 61 0.77 6.33 3.51
N VAL A 62 0.83 5.23 4.24
CA VAL A 62 0.27 3.94 3.80
C VAL A 62 -0.93 3.57 4.64
N GLU A 63 -1.99 3.15 3.96
CA GLU A 63 -3.22 2.62 4.54
C GLU A 63 -3.41 1.20 4.00
N VAL A 64 -3.66 0.22 4.86
CA VAL A 64 -3.90 -1.17 4.48
C VAL A 64 -5.29 -1.60 4.99
N MET A 65 -6.12 -2.06 4.07
CA MET A 65 -7.48 -2.50 4.35
C MET A 65 -7.68 -3.96 3.92
N GLY A 66 -8.49 -4.68 4.68
CA GLY A 66 -9.03 -6.00 4.34
C GLY A 66 -10.34 -6.22 5.10
N GLU A 67 -10.92 -7.41 4.96
CA GLU A 67 -12.12 -7.78 5.73
C GLU A 67 -11.85 -7.66 7.24
N GLY A 68 -12.55 -6.74 7.91
CA GLY A 68 -12.37 -6.49 9.35
C GLY A 68 -10.98 -5.97 9.77
N PHE A 69 -10.12 -5.58 8.82
CA PHE A 69 -8.76 -5.08 9.07
C PHE A 69 -8.59 -3.69 8.49
N TYR A 70 -8.09 -2.76 9.29
CA TYR A 70 -7.78 -1.40 8.87
C TYR A 70 -6.61 -0.86 9.69
N GLU A 71 -5.52 -0.49 9.01
CA GLU A 71 -4.35 0.08 9.66
C GLU A 71 -3.73 1.19 8.78
N ILE A 72 -3.17 2.21 9.42
CA ILE A 72 -2.60 3.38 8.75
C ILE A 72 -1.31 3.84 9.45
N SER A 73 -0.29 4.17 8.65
CA SER A 73 0.98 4.66 9.19
C SER A 73 1.75 5.48 8.16
N ASN A 74 2.56 6.41 8.65
CA ASN A 74 3.64 6.99 7.86
C ASN A 74 4.83 6.03 7.80
N PRO A 75 5.67 6.10 6.74
CA PRO A 75 6.99 5.48 6.76
C PRO A 75 7.75 5.96 7.99
N LEU A 76 8.47 5.05 8.64
CA LEU A 76 9.39 5.44 9.70
C LEU A 76 10.55 6.26 9.08
N PRO A 77 11.08 7.27 9.80
CA PRO A 77 12.25 8.01 9.37
C PRO A 77 13.49 7.12 9.18
#